data_AF-A0A6P6PFC5-F1
#
_entry.id   AF-A0A6P6PFC5-F1
#
_cell.length_a   1.000
_cell.length_b   1.000
_cell.length_c   1.000
_cell.angle_alpha   90.00
_cell.angle_beta   90.00
_cell.angle_gamma   90.00
#
_symmetry.space_group_name_H-M   'P 1'
#
loop_
_entity.id
_entity.type
_entity.pdbx_description
1 polymer ?
#
loop_
_entity_poly.entity_id
_entity_poly.type
_entity_poly.pdbx_seq_one_letter_code
_entity_poly.pdbx_strand_id
1 'polypeptide(L)'
;MGLIEETDVEQVTLALLDAANDRDPVVQEQVRKSILTLGNQQPDKVLSMCQDYLLKHPKLVVGHRVLILQTIELVVKSRIDDISYPKIKSVIQLASDEMTKSKEVVPEWQQAASNILVAVGNKYINDIMEEILGKFQPGVLPHFFVVQTLASLSDSNVYGMVPFLNAIMGTMLPMLGMTKQDNMKWVFSSALCRFSESILEYLANLDKAPDPTVRKDTFSSEIYSAYDVLFNSWIQSRESKVHSMRKSTQPITANSL
;
A
#
# COMPACT_ATOMS: atom_id res chain seq x y z
N MET A 1 -41.30 6.33 8.60
CA MET A 1 -40.46 6.02 9.77
C MET A 1 -39.00 5.80 9.36
N GLY A 2 -38.70 5.04 8.29
CA GLY A 2 -37.32 4.84 7.81
C GLY A 2 -36.53 6.08 7.34
N LEU A 3 -37.16 7.05 6.65
CA LEU A 3 -36.45 8.26 6.19
C LEU A 3 -35.93 9.17 7.31
N ILE A 4 -36.58 9.16 8.48
CA ILE A 4 -36.20 10.01 9.62
C ILE A 4 -34.99 9.41 10.35
N GLU A 5 -34.97 8.08 10.54
CA GLU A 5 -33.79 7.37 11.08
C GLU A 5 -32.60 7.42 10.11
N GLU A 6 -32.84 7.37 8.80
CA GLU A 6 -31.79 7.49 7.78
C GLU A 6 -31.12 8.87 7.77
N THR A 7 -31.90 9.94 7.95
CA THR A 7 -31.36 11.32 7.96
C THR A 7 -30.54 11.57 9.24
N ASP A 8 -30.92 10.96 10.35
CA ASP A 8 -30.22 11.10 11.64
C ASP A 8 -28.83 10.46 11.60
N VAL A 9 -28.70 9.25 11.03
CA VAL A 9 -27.40 8.58 10.86
C VAL A 9 -26.44 9.40 10.00
N GLU A 10 -26.93 10.09 8.96
CA GLU A 10 -26.09 10.94 8.11
C GLU A 10 -25.60 12.18 8.85
N GLN A 11 -26.51 12.87 9.56
CA GLN A 11 -26.13 14.05 10.34
C GLN A 11 -25.14 13.69 11.45
N VAL A 12 -25.39 12.58 12.16
CA VAL A 12 -24.50 12.09 13.22
C VAL A 12 -23.15 11.69 12.64
N THR A 13 -23.11 10.92 11.55
CA THR A 13 -21.83 10.51 10.94
C THR A 13 -21.03 11.71 10.43
N LEU A 14 -21.70 12.71 9.84
CA LEU A 14 -21.02 13.93 9.36
C LEU A 14 -20.43 14.72 10.54
N ALA A 15 -21.20 14.92 11.61
CA ALA A 15 -20.73 15.60 12.81
C ALA A 15 -19.53 14.86 13.45
N LEU A 16 -19.56 13.52 13.45
CA LEU A 16 -18.45 12.70 13.91
C LEU A 16 -17.22 12.86 13.00
N LEU A 17 -17.40 12.88 11.67
CA LEU A 17 -16.29 13.13 10.74
C LEU A 17 -15.67 14.51 10.94
N ASP A 18 -16.47 15.55 11.18
CA ASP A 18 -15.97 16.89 11.49
C ASP A 18 -15.19 16.92 12.83
N ALA A 19 -15.67 16.21 13.83
CA ALA A 19 -15.03 16.10 15.14
C ALA A 19 -13.83 15.12 15.19
N ALA A 20 -13.58 14.36 14.12
CA ALA A 20 -12.57 13.29 14.13
C ALA A 20 -11.15 13.81 14.41
N ASN A 21 -10.84 15.03 13.97
CA ASN A 21 -9.54 15.67 14.15
C ASN A 21 -9.53 16.70 15.31
N ASP A 22 -10.32 16.46 16.36
CA ASP A 22 -10.32 17.27 17.58
C ASP A 22 -8.93 17.32 18.23
N ARG A 23 -8.65 18.32 19.06
CA ARG A 23 -7.37 18.44 19.78
C ARG A 23 -7.28 17.51 20.98
N ASP A 24 -8.40 17.08 21.53
CA ASP A 24 -8.47 16.16 22.66
C ASP A 24 -8.42 14.69 22.19
N PRO A 25 -7.37 13.92 22.53
CA PRO A 25 -7.26 12.50 22.18
C PRO A 25 -8.42 11.65 22.72
N VAL A 26 -9.03 12.03 23.84
CA VAL A 26 -10.19 11.32 24.41
C VAL A 26 -11.40 11.50 23.50
N VAL A 27 -11.61 12.73 22.99
CA VAL A 27 -12.68 13.01 22.03
C VAL A 27 -12.44 12.25 20.73
N GLN A 28 -11.21 12.25 20.21
CA GLN A 28 -10.87 11.49 19.00
C GLN A 28 -11.21 10.00 19.16
N GLU A 29 -10.86 9.38 20.29
CA GLU A 29 -11.14 7.96 20.52
C GLU A 29 -12.64 7.68 20.69
N GLN A 30 -13.39 8.58 21.34
CA GLN A 30 -14.85 8.47 21.44
C GLN A 30 -15.52 8.61 20.08
N VAL A 31 -15.08 9.57 19.27
CA VAL A 31 -15.56 9.76 17.88
C VAL A 31 -15.28 8.51 17.06
N ARG A 32 -14.06 7.98 17.13
CA ARG A 32 -13.68 6.75 16.42
C ARG A 32 -14.55 5.55 16.80
N LYS A 33 -14.81 5.36 18.10
CA LYS A 33 -15.72 4.30 18.59
C LYS A 33 -17.13 4.47 18.04
N SER A 34 -17.66 5.69 18.07
CA SER A 34 -19.00 5.99 17.56
C SER A 34 -19.11 5.72 16.06
N ILE A 35 -18.13 6.16 15.26
CA ILE A 35 -18.12 5.90 13.82
C ILE A 35 -18.02 4.39 13.54
N LEU A 36 -17.21 3.65 14.31
CA LEU A 36 -17.12 2.20 14.17
C LEU A 36 -18.43 1.48 14.53
N THR A 37 -19.14 1.94 15.56
CA THR A 37 -20.47 1.42 15.91
C THR A 37 -21.45 1.62 14.75
N LEU A 38 -21.47 2.80 14.14
CA LEU A 38 -22.31 3.08 12.97
C LEU A 38 -21.87 2.26 11.75
N GLY A 39 -20.56 2.15 11.49
CA GLY A 39 -20.02 1.37 10.38
C GLY A 39 -20.29 -0.14 10.52
N ASN A 40 -20.42 -0.63 11.76
CA ASN A 40 -20.83 -2.01 12.03
C ASN A 40 -22.31 -2.27 11.78
N GLN A 41 -23.16 -1.24 11.80
CA GLN A 41 -24.59 -1.34 11.54
C GLN A 41 -24.93 -1.07 10.07
N GLN A 42 -24.26 -0.08 9.46
CA GLN A 42 -24.52 0.39 8.09
C GLN A 42 -23.20 0.66 7.34
N PRO A 43 -22.42 -0.38 7.02
CA PRO A 43 -21.06 -0.22 6.48
C PRO A 43 -21.03 0.54 5.15
N ASP A 44 -21.89 0.19 4.19
CA ASP A 44 -21.97 0.86 2.89
C ASP A 44 -22.24 2.37 3.02
N LYS A 45 -23.10 2.75 3.97
CA LYS A 45 -23.47 4.14 4.20
C LYS A 45 -22.31 4.93 4.79
N VAL A 46 -21.70 4.44 5.86
CA VAL A 46 -20.54 5.10 6.50
C VAL A 46 -19.37 5.23 5.53
N LEU A 47 -19.10 4.20 4.72
CA LEU A 47 -18.08 4.26 3.66
C LEU A 47 -18.38 5.34 2.61
N SER A 48 -19.64 5.46 2.18
CA SER A 48 -20.07 6.50 1.25
C SER A 48 -19.85 7.90 1.84
N MET A 49 -20.19 8.07 3.11
CA MET A 49 -20.01 9.35 3.80
C MET A 49 -18.53 9.73 3.95
N CYS A 50 -17.66 8.78 4.29
CA CYS A 50 -16.22 9.01 4.34
C CYS A 50 -15.67 9.43 2.97
N GLN A 51 -16.09 8.73 1.91
CA GLN A 51 -15.70 9.05 0.53
C GLN A 51 -16.17 10.45 0.11
N ASP A 52 -17.45 10.76 0.34
CA ASP A 52 -18.02 12.08 0.03
C ASP A 52 -17.32 13.19 0.80
N TYR A 53 -16.96 12.95 2.05
CA TYR A 53 -16.21 13.91 2.87
C TYR A 53 -14.84 14.22 2.26
N LEU A 54 -14.09 13.21 1.85
CA LEU A 54 -12.77 13.38 1.22
C LEU A 54 -12.86 14.10 -0.13
N LEU A 55 -13.93 13.87 -0.90
CA LEU A 55 -14.19 14.52 -2.19
C LEU A 55 -14.58 15.99 -2.02
N LYS A 56 -15.47 16.30 -1.06
CA LYS A 56 -15.91 17.67 -0.77
C LYS A 56 -14.80 18.53 -0.15
N HIS A 57 -13.81 17.91 0.51
CA HIS A 57 -12.71 18.60 1.18
C HIS A 57 -11.34 18.25 0.56
N PRO A 58 -11.03 18.73 -0.67
CA PRO A 58 -9.77 18.43 -1.33
C PRO A 58 -8.53 19.02 -0.63
N LYS A 59 -8.72 20.08 0.18
CA LYS A 59 -7.66 20.76 0.95
C LYS A 59 -7.66 20.36 2.43
N LEU A 60 -8.28 19.23 2.78
CA LEU A 60 -8.32 18.72 4.14
C LEU A 60 -6.89 18.51 4.68
N VAL A 61 -6.66 18.90 5.94
CA VAL A 61 -5.36 18.71 6.59
C VAL A 61 -5.00 17.22 6.67
N VAL A 62 -3.72 16.90 6.53
CA VAL A 62 -3.23 15.52 6.40
C VAL A 62 -3.67 14.63 7.56
N GLY A 63 -3.57 15.09 8.81
CA GLY A 63 -3.99 14.32 9.98
C GLY A 63 -5.47 13.91 9.94
N HIS A 64 -6.35 14.85 9.58
CA HIS A 64 -7.78 14.56 9.43
C HIS A 64 -8.04 13.61 8.27
N ARG A 65 -7.34 13.77 7.15
CA ARG A 65 -7.41 12.87 6.01
C ARG A 65 -7.03 11.43 6.38
N VAL A 66 -5.95 11.26 7.14
CA VAL A 66 -5.50 9.97 7.68
C VAL A 66 -6.57 9.31 8.53
N LEU A 67 -7.21 10.06 9.44
CA LEU A 67 -8.25 9.53 10.34
C LEU A 67 -9.46 8.99 9.58
N ILE A 68 -9.86 9.66 8.49
CA ILE A 68 -10.96 9.19 7.65
C ILE A 68 -10.57 7.91 6.90
N LEU A 69 -9.34 7.82 6.39
CA LEU A 69 -8.85 6.60 5.74
C LEU A 69 -8.74 5.43 6.73
N GLN A 70 -8.26 5.68 7.95
CA GLN A 70 -8.22 4.67 9.01
C GLN A 70 -9.63 4.21 9.42
N THR A 71 -10.62 5.12 9.38
CA THR A 71 -12.02 4.77 9.59
C THR A 71 -12.52 3.81 8.51
N ILE A 72 -12.25 4.11 7.24
CA ILE A 72 -12.58 3.23 6.11
C ILE A 72 -11.93 1.86 6.30
N GLU A 73 -10.64 1.82 6.65
CA GLU A 73 -9.89 0.59 6.92
C GLU A 73 -10.58 -0.26 8.00
N LEU A 74 -10.96 0.35 9.13
CA LEU A 74 -11.59 -0.34 10.25
C LEU A 74 -12.96 -0.92 9.88
N VAL A 75 -13.79 -0.18 9.16
CA VAL A 75 -15.11 -0.64 8.71
C VAL A 75 -14.95 -1.81 7.74
N VAL A 76 -14.04 -1.69 6.75
CA VAL A 76 -13.74 -2.79 5.82
C VAL A 76 -13.26 -4.02 6.58
N LYS A 77 -12.26 -3.90 7.47
CA LYS A 77 -11.75 -5.04 8.24
C LYS A 77 -12.82 -5.76 9.06
N SER A 78 -13.78 -5.00 9.60
CA SER A 78 -14.80 -5.53 10.50
C SER A 78 -16.01 -6.13 9.77
N ARG A 79 -16.31 -5.63 8.57
CA ARG A 79 -17.58 -5.87 7.86
C ARG A 79 -17.41 -6.19 6.38
N ILE A 80 -16.26 -6.71 5.97
CA ILE A 80 -15.97 -7.01 4.54
C ILE A 80 -17.01 -7.92 3.89
N ASP A 81 -17.67 -8.79 4.66
CA ASP A 81 -18.72 -9.70 4.18
C ASP A 81 -20.09 -9.00 4.02
N ASP A 82 -20.31 -7.90 4.74
CA ASP A 82 -21.56 -7.15 4.77
C ASP A 82 -21.55 -5.94 3.80
N ILE A 83 -20.42 -5.68 3.13
CA ILE A 83 -20.24 -4.57 2.18
C ILE A 83 -20.64 -5.00 0.77
N SER A 84 -21.41 -4.18 0.07
CA SER A 84 -21.79 -4.49 -1.31
C SER A 84 -20.59 -4.48 -2.27
N TYR A 85 -20.59 -5.38 -3.25
CA TYR A 85 -19.49 -5.46 -4.22
C TYR A 85 -19.22 -4.14 -5.00
N PRO A 86 -20.23 -3.37 -5.45
CA PRO A 86 -19.99 -2.05 -6.02
C PRO A 86 -19.29 -1.09 -5.04
N LYS A 87 -19.63 -1.16 -3.75
CA LYS A 87 -18.97 -0.36 -2.73
C LYS A 87 -17.52 -0.78 -2.51
N ILE A 88 -17.22 -2.08 -2.54
CA ILE A 88 -15.83 -2.59 -2.53
C ILE A 88 -15.02 -1.96 -3.68
N LYS A 89 -15.51 -2.00 -4.92
CA LYS A 89 -14.80 -1.37 -6.05
C LYS A 89 -14.55 0.12 -5.83
N SER A 90 -15.56 0.85 -5.35
CA SER A 90 -15.45 2.28 -5.04
C SER A 90 -14.38 2.56 -3.97
N VAL A 91 -14.30 1.71 -2.93
CA VAL A 91 -13.28 1.81 -1.88
C VAL A 91 -11.87 1.53 -2.42
N ILE A 92 -11.73 0.53 -3.29
CA ILE A 92 -10.45 0.21 -3.96
C ILE A 92 -9.97 1.42 -4.77
N GLN A 93 -10.82 1.99 -5.62
CA GLN A 93 -10.49 3.17 -6.43
C GLN A 93 -10.09 4.34 -5.55
N LEU A 94 -10.89 4.65 -4.53
CA LEU A 94 -10.61 5.75 -3.60
C LEU A 94 -9.25 5.58 -2.92
N ALA A 95 -8.97 4.40 -2.36
CA ALA A 95 -7.70 4.14 -1.67
C ALA A 95 -6.51 4.20 -2.63
N SER A 96 -6.66 3.64 -3.82
CA SER A 96 -5.65 3.67 -4.89
C SER A 96 -5.31 5.10 -5.33
N ASP A 97 -6.33 5.96 -5.46
CA ASP A 97 -6.15 7.36 -5.82
C ASP A 97 -5.56 8.17 -4.67
N GLU A 98 -6.04 8.00 -3.44
CA GLU A 98 -5.50 8.66 -2.25
C GLU A 98 -4.02 8.32 -2.01
N MET A 99 -3.65 7.05 -2.22
CA MET A 99 -2.27 6.56 -2.11
C MET A 99 -1.32 7.21 -3.13
N THR A 100 -1.84 7.62 -4.30
CA THR A 100 -1.04 8.14 -5.43
C THR A 100 -1.33 9.60 -5.78
N LYS A 101 -2.17 10.27 -4.98
CA LYS A 101 -2.65 11.63 -5.24
C LYS A 101 -1.54 12.67 -5.24
N SER A 102 -0.57 12.50 -4.33
CA SER A 102 0.65 13.30 -4.29
C SER A 102 1.81 12.53 -4.92
N LYS A 103 2.66 13.23 -5.67
CA LYS A 103 3.95 12.69 -6.13
C LYS A 103 4.99 12.67 -5.01
N GLU A 104 4.83 13.53 -4.01
CA GLU A 104 5.66 13.54 -2.82
C GLU A 104 5.21 12.43 -1.87
N VAL A 105 6.17 11.80 -1.22
CA VAL A 105 5.90 10.76 -0.25
C VAL A 105 5.48 11.42 1.07
N VAL A 106 4.22 11.24 1.45
CA VAL A 106 3.64 11.64 2.73
C VAL A 106 3.25 10.36 3.46
N PRO A 107 4.17 9.78 4.26
CA PRO A 107 4.05 8.40 4.72
C PRO A 107 2.74 8.09 5.45
N GLU A 108 2.28 8.96 6.34
CA GLU A 108 1.09 8.70 7.18
C GLU A 108 -0.17 8.60 6.33
N TRP A 109 -0.33 9.49 5.36
CA TRP A 109 -1.48 9.53 4.46
C TRP A 109 -1.49 8.32 3.53
N GLN A 110 -0.38 8.09 2.84
CA GLN A 110 -0.32 7.07 1.80
C GLN A 110 -0.28 5.67 2.40
N GLN A 111 0.28 5.50 3.61
CA GLN A 111 0.19 4.25 4.37
C GLN A 111 -1.25 3.96 4.80
N ALA A 112 -2.00 4.96 5.27
CA ALA A 112 -3.41 4.75 5.62
C ALA A 112 -4.23 4.28 4.40
N ALA A 113 -3.98 4.85 3.22
CA ALA A 113 -4.59 4.40 1.98
C ALA A 113 -4.15 2.98 1.57
N SER A 114 -2.85 2.68 1.67
CA SER A 114 -2.28 1.35 1.43
C SER A 114 -2.93 0.28 2.32
N ASN A 115 -3.13 0.58 3.61
CA ASN A 115 -3.74 -0.35 4.55
C ASN A 115 -5.18 -0.73 4.18
N ILE A 116 -5.96 0.18 3.59
CA ILE A 116 -7.30 -0.13 3.07
C ILE A 116 -7.19 -1.17 1.95
N LEU A 117 -6.28 -0.96 0.99
CA LEU A 117 -6.07 -1.89 -0.12
C LEU A 117 -5.64 -3.27 0.37
N VAL A 118 -4.75 -3.33 1.37
CA VAL A 118 -4.31 -4.58 2.01
C VAL A 118 -5.49 -5.27 2.71
N ALA A 119 -6.31 -4.53 3.46
CA ALA A 119 -7.48 -5.08 4.13
C ALA A 119 -8.49 -5.68 3.16
N VAL A 120 -8.81 -4.96 2.08
CA VAL A 120 -9.70 -5.44 1.01
C VAL A 120 -9.08 -6.64 0.27
N GLY A 121 -7.77 -6.58 0.00
CA GLY A 121 -7.02 -7.58 -0.75
C GLY A 121 -6.94 -8.95 -0.10
N ASN A 122 -7.22 -9.07 1.20
CA ASN A 122 -7.35 -10.38 1.86
C ASN A 122 -8.53 -11.21 1.32
N LYS A 123 -9.54 -10.56 0.72
CA LYS A 123 -10.71 -11.23 0.13
C LYS A 123 -10.87 -10.96 -1.36
N TYR A 124 -10.67 -9.72 -1.79
CA TYR A 124 -10.90 -9.26 -3.17
C TYR A 124 -9.58 -9.02 -3.92
N ILE A 125 -8.66 -9.99 -3.84
CA ILE A 125 -7.30 -9.82 -4.39
C ILE A 125 -7.29 -9.54 -5.89
N ASN A 126 -8.20 -10.16 -6.65
CA ASN A 126 -8.29 -9.96 -8.10
C ASN A 126 -8.65 -8.51 -8.46
N ASP A 127 -9.63 -7.93 -7.76
CA ASP A 127 -10.01 -6.53 -7.95
C ASP A 127 -8.88 -5.57 -7.54
N ILE A 128 -8.12 -5.90 -6.48
CA ILE A 128 -6.92 -5.13 -6.10
C ILE A 128 -5.84 -5.22 -7.18
N MET A 129 -5.58 -6.40 -7.75
CA MET A 129 -4.60 -6.56 -8.82
C MET A 129 -5.00 -5.81 -10.08
N GLU A 130 -6.29 -5.83 -10.46
CA GLU A 130 -6.80 -5.08 -11.62
C GLU A 130 -6.51 -3.58 -11.49
N GLU A 131 -6.78 -2.99 -10.31
CA GLU A 131 -6.52 -1.57 -10.05
C GLU A 131 -5.02 -1.25 -9.94
N ILE A 132 -4.28 -2.00 -9.12
CA ILE A 132 -2.88 -1.67 -8.76
C ILE A 132 -1.93 -1.90 -9.92
N LEU A 133 -2.16 -2.94 -10.74
CA LEU A 133 -1.34 -3.19 -11.91
C LEU A 133 -1.51 -2.07 -12.94
N GLY A 134 -2.65 -1.38 -13.00
CA GLY A 134 -2.81 -0.16 -13.81
C GLY A 134 -1.80 0.96 -13.45
N LYS A 135 -1.34 1.00 -12.20
CA LYS A 135 -0.33 1.95 -11.69
C LYS A 135 1.09 1.34 -11.61
N PHE A 136 1.28 0.11 -12.05
CA PHE A 136 2.53 -0.65 -11.98
C PHE A 136 2.91 -1.22 -13.36
N GLN A 137 3.45 -0.37 -14.23
CA GLN A 137 3.66 -0.66 -15.66
C GLN A 137 5.15 -0.75 -16.03
N PRO A 138 5.55 -1.70 -16.90
CA PRO A 138 6.97 -1.94 -17.20
C PRO A 138 7.66 -0.69 -17.77
N GLY A 139 8.88 -0.41 -17.28
CA GLY A 139 9.68 0.73 -17.75
C GLY A 139 9.24 2.09 -17.24
N VAL A 140 8.25 2.17 -16.32
CA VAL A 140 7.85 3.40 -15.64
C VAL A 140 8.03 3.21 -14.14
N LEU A 141 8.76 4.11 -13.47
CA LEU A 141 8.89 4.04 -12.02
C LEU A 141 7.54 4.39 -11.36
N PRO A 142 6.94 3.47 -10.59
CA PRO A 142 5.68 3.72 -9.90
C PRO A 142 5.90 4.59 -8.67
N HIS A 143 4.80 5.05 -8.08
CA HIS A 143 4.83 5.69 -6.78
C HIS A 143 5.31 4.71 -5.70
N PHE A 144 6.08 5.19 -4.71
CA PHE A 144 6.66 4.39 -3.63
C PHE A 144 5.64 3.43 -2.99
N PHE A 145 4.45 3.94 -2.67
CA PHE A 145 3.43 3.16 -1.98
C PHE A 145 2.73 2.11 -2.86
N VAL A 146 2.83 2.19 -4.19
CA VAL A 146 2.36 1.10 -5.07
C VAL A 146 3.22 -0.15 -4.82
N VAL A 147 4.55 0.02 -4.79
CA VAL A 147 5.49 -1.08 -4.50
C VAL A 147 5.33 -1.58 -3.07
N GLN A 148 5.20 -0.66 -2.10
CA GLN A 148 4.97 -1.00 -0.70
C GLN A 148 3.68 -1.81 -0.50
N THR A 149 2.60 -1.45 -1.20
CA THR A 149 1.31 -2.15 -1.09
C THR A 149 1.39 -3.56 -1.62
N LEU A 150 2.06 -3.77 -2.77
CA LEU A 150 2.30 -5.12 -3.29
C LEU A 150 3.09 -5.97 -2.29
N ALA A 151 4.13 -5.40 -1.67
CA ALA A 151 4.90 -6.08 -0.63
C ALA A 151 4.03 -6.46 0.58
N SER A 152 3.20 -5.54 1.07
CA SER A 152 2.30 -5.77 2.20
C SER A 152 1.21 -6.80 1.90
N LEU A 153 0.67 -6.83 0.68
CA LEU A 153 -0.30 -7.85 0.25
C LEU A 153 0.33 -9.25 0.26
N SER A 154 1.60 -9.38 -0.12
CA SER A 154 2.29 -10.68 -0.10
C SER A 154 2.51 -11.23 1.31
N ASP A 155 2.59 -10.35 2.30
CA ASP A 155 2.67 -10.68 3.72
C ASP A 155 1.28 -10.99 4.31
N SER A 156 0.23 -10.24 3.92
CA SER A 156 -1.11 -10.42 4.47
C SER A 156 -1.94 -11.53 3.81
N ASN A 157 -1.70 -11.80 2.52
CA ASN A 157 -2.47 -12.74 1.71
C ASN A 157 -1.55 -13.55 0.79
N VAL A 158 -0.74 -14.43 1.39
CA VAL A 158 0.20 -15.30 0.70
C VAL A 158 -0.49 -16.09 -0.43
N TYR A 159 -1.60 -16.77 -0.12
CA TYR A 159 -2.28 -17.63 -1.08
C TYR A 159 -2.89 -16.86 -2.25
N GLY A 160 -3.42 -15.66 -2.00
CA GLY A 160 -3.97 -14.80 -3.05
C GLY A 160 -2.90 -14.13 -3.91
N MET A 161 -1.73 -13.82 -3.34
CA MET A 161 -0.68 -13.08 -4.04
C MET A 161 0.27 -13.93 -4.88
N VAL A 162 0.68 -15.10 -4.39
CA VAL A 162 1.70 -15.93 -5.05
C VAL A 162 1.41 -16.23 -6.53
N PRO A 163 0.16 -16.49 -6.97
CA PRO A 163 -0.17 -16.66 -8.38
C PRO A 163 0.22 -15.46 -9.29
N PHE A 164 0.28 -14.24 -8.74
CA PHE A 164 0.62 -13.02 -9.48
C PHE A 164 2.11 -12.68 -9.44
N LEU A 165 2.86 -13.21 -8.47
CA LEU A 165 4.23 -12.75 -8.18
C LEU A 165 5.20 -12.91 -9.34
N ASN A 166 5.06 -13.96 -10.15
CA ASN A 166 5.93 -14.13 -11.30
C ASN A 166 5.77 -12.99 -12.32
N ALA A 167 4.53 -12.59 -12.63
CA ALA A 167 4.25 -11.49 -13.54
C ALA A 167 4.66 -10.13 -12.95
N ILE A 168 4.43 -9.93 -11.64
CA ILE A 168 4.84 -8.71 -10.93
C ILE A 168 6.37 -8.56 -10.97
N MET A 169 7.13 -9.61 -10.65
CA MET A 169 8.60 -9.56 -10.69
C MET A 169 9.13 -9.31 -12.10
N GLY A 170 8.58 -9.97 -13.13
CA GLY A 170 8.95 -9.69 -14.51
C GLY A 170 8.70 -8.23 -14.92
N THR A 171 7.60 -7.65 -14.44
CA THR A 171 7.28 -6.22 -14.64
C THR A 171 8.25 -5.28 -13.89
N MET A 172 8.75 -5.71 -12.73
CA MET A 172 9.73 -4.95 -11.93
C MET A 172 11.11 -4.89 -12.60
N LEU A 173 11.55 -5.91 -13.32
CA LEU A 173 12.94 -6.03 -13.77
C LEU A 173 13.48 -4.79 -14.51
N PRO A 174 12.77 -4.21 -15.51
CA PRO A 174 13.24 -2.98 -16.15
C PRO A 174 13.32 -1.79 -15.18
N MET A 175 12.39 -1.71 -14.21
CA MET A 175 12.34 -0.64 -13.22
C MET A 175 13.54 -0.68 -12.27
N LEU A 176 14.02 -1.88 -11.90
CA LEU A 176 15.20 -2.03 -11.05
C LEU A 176 16.43 -1.39 -11.68
N GLY A 177 16.63 -1.56 -12.99
CA GLY A 177 17.72 -0.94 -13.73
C GLY A 177 17.62 0.59 -13.82
N MET A 178 16.40 1.13 -13.78
CA MET A 178 16.14 2.58 -13.83
C MET A 178 16.24 3.26 -12.47
N THR A 179 16.15 2.49 -11.37
CA THR A 179 16.01 3.03 -10.03
C THR A 179 17.33 3.63 -9.53
N LYS A 180 17.32 4.94 -9.28
CA LYS A 180 18.49 5.68 -8.78
C LYS A 180 18.35 6.11 -7.32
N GLN A 181 17.14 6.44 -6.88
CA GLN A 181 16.87 7.00 -5.55
C GLN A 181 16.92 5.92 -4.47
N ASP A 182 17.54 6.19 -3.33
CA ASP A 182 17.78 5.19 -2.29
C ASP A 182 16.50 4.69 -1.62
N ASN A 183 15.50 5.55 -1.44
CA ASN A 183 14.17 5.16 -0.95
C ASN A 183 13.48 4.18 -1.91
N MET A 184 13.57 4.41 -3.22
CA MET A 184 13.01 3.50 -4.22
C MET A 184 13.80 2.19 -4.27
N LYS A 185 15.14 2.22 -4.16
CA LYS A 185 15.93 1.00 -4.03
C LYS A 185 15.50 0.18 -2.83
N TRP A 186 15.34 0.83 -1.69
CA TRP A 186 14.90 0.20 -0.45
C TRP A 186 13.53 -0.48 -0.62
N VAL A 187 12.51 0.21 -1.15
CA VAL A 187 11.16 -0.38 -1.27
C VAL A 187 11.11 -1.53 -2.27
N PHE A 188 11.85 -1.45 -3.38
CA PHE A 188 11.97 -2.55 -4.33
C PHE A 188 12.68 -3.77 -3.71
N SER A 189 13.78 -3.56 -2.98
CA SER A 189 14.45 -4.65 -2.26
C SER A 189 13.57 -5.27 -1.18
N SER A 190 12.83 -4.44 -0.43
CA SER A 190 11.86 -4.90 0.56
C SER A 190 10.77 -5.75 -0.09
N ALA A 191 10.22 -5.30 -1.23
CA ALA A 191 9.21 -6.05 -1.96
C ALA A 191 9.72 -7.42 -2.44
N LEU A 192 10.90 -7.47 -3.05
CA LEU A 192 11.52 -8.73 -3.48
C LEU A 192 11.75 -9.71 -2.30
N CYS A 193 12.12 -9.20 -1.14
CA CYS A 193 12.24 -10.00 0.09
C CYS A 193 10.88 -10.60 0.48
N ARG A 194 9.84 -9.77 0.59
CA ARG A 194 8.48 -10.20 0.93
C ARG A 194 7.89 -11.18 -0.07
N PHE A 195 8.17 -10.99 -1.36
CA PHE A 195 7.75 -11.93 -2.39
C PHE A 195 8.44 -13.28 -2.22
N SER A 196 9.74 -13.27 -1.93
CA SER A 196 10.49 -14.50 -1.68
C SER A 196 9.99 -15.23 -0.43
N GLU A 197 9.73 -14.51 0.66
CA GLU A 197 9.14 -15.05 1.90
C GLU A 197 7.76 -15.67 1.62
N SER A 198 6.89 -14.95 0.92
CA SER A 198 5.53 -15.40 0.56
C SER A 198 5.56 -16.66 -0.31
N ILE A 199 6.46 -16.74 -1.30
CA ILE A 199 6.67 -17.94 -2.13
C ILE A 199 7.12 -19.11 -1.25
N LEU A 200 8.09 -18.91 -0.35
CA LEU A 200 8.57 -19.97 0.53
C LEU A 200 7.47 -20.47 1.48
N GLU A 201 6.67 -19.57 2.05
CA GLU A 201 5.54 -19.92 2.91
C GLU A 201 4.46 -20.71 2.15
N TYR A 202 4.13 -20.29 0.93
CA TYR A 202 3.18 -21.00 0.07
C TYR A 202 3.66 -22.43 -0.24
N LEU A 203 4.94 -22.58 -0.62
CA LEU A 203 5.54 -23.87 -0.94
C LEU A 203 5.67 -24.77 0.30
N ALA A 204 5.83 -24.19 1.49
CA ALA A 204 5.87 -24.95 2.74
C ALA A 204 4.48 -25.48 3.17
N ASN A 205 3.40 -24.89 2.64
CA ASN A 205 2.02 -25.20 3.01
C ASN A 205 1.15 -25.54 1.78
N LEU A 206 1.70 -26.31 0.83
CA LEU A 206 1.03 -26.68 -0.42
C LEU A 206 -0.26 -27.48 -0.20
N ASP A 207 -0.40 -28.18 0.92
CA ASP A 207 -1.60 -28.92 1.30
C ASP A 207 -2.82 -28.01 1.52
N LYS A 208 -2.59 -26.73 1.84
CA LYS A 208 -3.63 -25.71 2.04
C LYS A 208 -3.72 -24.72 0.88
N ALA A 209 -2.79 -24.82 -0.07
CA ALA A 209 -2.69 -23.89 -1.17
C ALA A 209 -3.87 -24.05 -2.15
N PRO A 210 -4.42 -22.95 -2.69
CA PRO A 210 -5.43 -23.00 -3.74
C PRO A 210 -4.95 -23.72 -5.01
N ASP A 211 -3.64 -23.63 -5.30
CA ASP A 211 -2.99 -24.33 -6.41
C ASP A 211 -1.73 -25.06 -5.92
N PRO A 212 -1.82 -26.38 -5.66
CA PRO A 212 -0.69 -27.17 -5.18
C PRO A 212 0.35 -27.47 -6.27
N THR A 213 0.12 -27.04 -7.52
CA THR A 213 1.04 -27.30 -8.65
C THR A 213 2.17 -26.28 -8.77
N VAL A 214 2.08 -25.17 -8.03
CA VAL A 214 3.11 -24.12 -7.98
C VAL A 214 4.44 -24.72 -7.54
N ARG A 215 5.51 -24.42 -8.29
CA ARG A 215 6.86 -24.90 -8.01
C ARG A 215 7.84 -23.76 -7.88
N LYS A 216 8.94 -24.01 -7.15
CA LYS A 216 10.04 -23.05 -6.98
C LYS A 216 10.59 -22.57 -8.33
N ASP A 217 10.74 -23.47 -9.28
CA ASP A 217 11.31 -23.17 -10.61
C ASP A 217 10.51 -22.12 -11.38
N THR A 218 9.21 -21.97 -11.09
CA THR A 218 8.36 -20.94 -11.68
C THR A 218 8.91 -19.54 -11.46
N PHE A 219 9.57 -19.28 -10.33
CA PHE A 219 10.02 -17.95 -9.91
C PHE A 219 11.53 -17.75 -10.04
N SER A 220 12.30 -18.82 -10.23
CA SER A 220 13.77 -18.80 -10.18
C SER A 220 14.40 -17.81 -11.17
N SER A 221 13.85 -17.71 -12.39
CA SER A 221 14.37 -16.80 -13.43
C SER A 221 14.26 -15.33 -13.03
N GLU A 222 13.10 -14.92 -12.52
CA GLU A 222 12.84 -13.54 -12.14
C GLU A 222 13.63 -13.14 -10.89
N ILE A 223 13.71 -14.03 -9.90
CA ILE A 223 14.50 -13.82 -8.69
C ILE A 223 15.99 -13.67 -9.03
N TYR A 224 16.52 -14.55 -9.89
CA TYR A 224 17.92 -14.47 -10.31
C TYR A 224 18.22 -13.15 -11.05
N SER A 225 17.35 -12.77 -11.97
CA SER A 225 17.49 -11.52 -12.74
C SER A 225 17.42 -10.29 -11.84
N ALA A 226 16.50 -10.27 -10.87
CA ALA A 226 16.42 -9.20 -9.90
C ALA A 226 17.68 -9.12 -9.04
N TYR A 227 18.16 -10.26 -8.53
CA TYR A 227 19.40 -10.34 -7.73
C TYR A 227 20.62 -9.81 -8.50
N ASP A 228 20.75 -10.19 -9.78
CA ASP A 228 21.85 -9.73 -10.64
C ASP A 228 21.87 -8.20 -10.74
N VAL A 229 20.71 -7.57 -10.98
CA VAL A 229 20.59 -6.10 -11.01
C VAL A 229 20.96 -5.49 -9.66
N LEU A 230 20.44 -6.01 -8.56
CA LEU A 230 20.75 -5.49 -7.21
C LEU A 230 22.26 -5.55 -6.93
N PHE A 231 22.88 -6.69 -7.19
CA PHE A 231 24.29 -6.92 -6.88
C PHE A 231 25.22 -6.14 -7.81
N ASN A 232 25.04 -6.26 -9.12
CA ASN A 232 25.94 -5.65 -10.10
C ASN A 232 25.68 -4.16 -10.31
N SER A 233 24.44 -3.69 -10.20
CA SER A 233 24.12 -2.27 -10.44
C SER A 233 24.13 -1.45 -9.16
N TRP A 234 23.43 -1.89 -8.10
CA TRP A 234 23.22 -1.02 -6.95
C TRP A 234 24.34 -1.07 -5.92
N ILE A 235 24.88 -2.26 -5.63
CA ILE A 235 25.95 -2.42 -4.63
C ILE A 235 27.30 -1.94 -5.20
N GLN A 236 27.68 -2.39 -6.39
CA GLN A 236 28.96 -1.99 -7.00
C GLN A 236 29.03 -0.49 -7.32
N SER A 237 27.92 0.15 -7.71
CA SER A 237 27.89 1.61 -7.93
C SER A 237 28.09 2.42 -6.64
N ARG A 238 27.68 1.88 -5.48
CA ARG A 238 27.91 2.50 -4.18
C ARG A 238 29.39 2.41 -3.79
N GLU A 239 30.02 1.26 -3.99
CA GLU A 239 31.44 1.07 -3.68
C GLU A 239 32.34 1.95 -4.55
N SER A 240 32.05 2.06 -5.84
CA SER A 240 32.83 2.91 -6.76
C SER A 240 32.67 4.41 -6.46
N LYS A 241 31.50 4.88 -5.99
CA LYS A 241 31.33 6.24 -5.45
C LYS A 241 32.08 6.47 -4.13
N VAL A 242 32.08 5.52 -3.21
CA VAL A 242 32.85 5.62 -1.96
C VAL A 242 34.35 5.64 -2.26
N HIS A 243 34.79 4.85 -3.23
CA HIS A 243 36.19 4.82 -3.67
C HIS A 243 36.62 6.12 -4.37
N SER A 244 35.75 6.73 -5.19
CA SER A 244 36.04 8.03 -5.81
C SER A 244 36.04 9.18 -4.80
N MET A 245 35.13 9.18 -3.82
CA MET A 245 35.11 10.15 -2.72
C MET A 245 36.34 10.06 -1.81
N ARG A 246 36.85 8.85 -1.54
CA ARG A 246 38.13 8.66 -0.83
C ARG A 246 39.33 9.19 -1.61
N LYS A 247 39.31 9.14 -2.95
CA LYS A 247 40.36 9.73 -3.79
C LYS A 247 40.29 11.26 -3.82
N SER A 248 39.09 11.85 -3.77
CA SER A 248 38.91 13.31 -3.75
C SER A 248 39.13 13.95 -2.37
N THR A 249 39.26 13.15 -1.31
CA THR A 249 39.57 13.60 0.06
C THR A 249 40.99 13.23 0.51
N GLN A 250 41.89 12.89 -0.41
CA GLN A 250 43.32 12.87 -0.08
C GLN A 250 43.75 14.27 0.38
N PRO A 251 44.41 14.41 1.55
CA PRO A 251 44.86 15.71 2.02
C PRO A 251 45.77 16.32 0.97
N ILE A 252 45.57 17.62 0.68
CA ILE A 252 46.57 18.46 0.07
C ILE A 252 47.84 18.24 0.90
N THR A 253 48.78 17.48 0.36
CA THR A 253 50.05 17.25 1.02
C THR A 253 50.74 18.60 1.04
N ALA A 254 51.09 19.06 2.25
CA ALA A 254 51.94 20.20 2.45
C ALA A 254 53.32 19.90 1.84
N ASN A 255 53.46 20.15 0.54
CA ASN A 255 54.71 20.26 -0.21
C ASN A 255 54.45 20.95 -1.56
N SER A 256 53.89 22.15 -1.48
CA SER A 256 54.03 23.17 -2.52
C SER A 256 54.28 24.51 -1.82
N LEU A 257 55.51 24.64 -1.32
CA LEU A 257 56.27 25.89 -1.44
C LEU A 257 57.02 25.81 -2.77
#